data_AF-A0A358WAE4-F1
#
_entry.id   AF-A0A358WAE4-F1
#
_cell.length_a   1.000
_cell.length_b   1.000
_cell.length_c   1.000
_cell.angle_alpha   90.00
_cell.angle_beta   90.00
_cell.angle_gamma   90.00
#
_symmetry.space_group_name_H-M   'P 1'
#
loop_
_entity.id
_entity.type
_entity.pdbx_description
1 polymer ?
#
loop_
_entity_poly.entity_id
_entity_poly.type
_entity_poly.pdbx_seq_one_letter_code
_entity_poly.pdbx_strand_id
1 'polypeptide(L)' 'MYSRIRNLREDSDLNQTTVAKMLGMSQTGYSKYETGENDIPTAILIKLAEYYRTNVDYILGLTDNPIYYKEI' A
#
# COMPACT_ATOMS: atom_id res chain seq x y z
N MET A 1 -0.22 10.42 6.33
CA MET A 1 1.23 10.28 6.08
C MET A 1 1.52 9.38 4.87
N TYR A 2 0.76 8.31 4.63
CA TYR A 2 0.92 7.44 3.44
C TYR A 2 -0.21 7.65 2.41
N SER A 3 -0.27 8.82 1.76
CA SER A 3 -1.29 9.12 0.74
C SER A 3 -1.29 8.13 -0.43
N ARG A 4 -0.11 7.59 -0.78
CA ARG A 4 0.09 6.69 -1.91
C ARG A 4 -0.69 5.38 -1.79
N ILE A 5 -0.84 4.84 -0.58
CA ILE A 5 -1.57 3.57 -0.37
C ILE A 5 -3.07 3.76 -0.59
N ARG A 6 -3.60 4.88 -0.09
CA ARG A 6 -4.98 5.26 -0.35
C ARG A 6 -5.22 5.46 -1.84
N ASN A 7 -4.35 6.21 -2.51
CA ASN A 7 -4.47 6.47 -3.95
C ASN A 7 -4.42 5.17 -4.76
N LEU A 8 -3.42 4.30 -4.52
CA LEU A 8 -3.32 3.00 -5.19
C LEU A 8 -4.57 2.14 -4.99
N ARG A 9 -5.14 2.15 -3.78
CA ARG A 9 -6.40 1.45 -3.49
C ARG A 9 -7.57 2.03 -4.30
N GLU A 10 -7.70 3.36 -4.33
CA GLU A 10 -8.78 4.06 -5.02
C GLU A 10 -8.66 3.93 -6.54
N ASP A 11 -7.46 4.03 -7.09
CA ASP A 11 -7.16 3.79 -8.51
C ASP A 11 -7.45 2.33 -8.94
N SER A 12 -7.47 1.40 -7.97
CA SER A 12 -7.82 0.00 -8.17
C SER A 12 -9.31 -0.31 -7.92
N ASP A 13 -10.14 0.70 -7.66
CA ASP A 13 -11.57 0.56 -7.31
C ASP A 13 -11.84 -0.35 -6.10
N LEU A 14 -10.91 -0.39 -5.14
CA LEU A 14 -11.00 -1.25 -3.96
C LEU A 14 -11.50 -0.49 -2.73
N ASN A 15 -12.31 -1.15 -1.90
CA ASN A 15 -12.58 -0.68 -0.56
C ASN A 15 -11.52 -1.18 0.44
N GLN A 16 -11.43 -0.53 1.61
CA GLN A 16 -10.44 -0.86 2.64
C GLN A 16 -10.55 -2.31 3.16
N THR A 17 -11.77 -2.88 3.20
CA THR A 17 -12.00 -4.27 3.62
C THR A 17 -11.38 -5.27 2.66
N THR A 18 -11.45 -5.01 1.35
CA THR A 18 -10.86 -5.88 0.33
C THR A 18 -9.34 -5.96 0.49
N VAL A 19 -8.67 -4.82 0.64
CA VAL A 19 -7.21 -4.77 0.83
C VAL A 19 -6.82 -5.40 2.17
N ALA A 20 -7.56 -5.11 3.25
CA ALA A 20 -7.31 -5.71 4.56
C ALA A 20 -7.42 -7.25 4.52
N LYS A 21 -8.42 -7.79 3.79
CA LYS A 21 -8.56 -9.23 3.59
C LYS A 21 -7.38 -9.82 2.82
N MET A 22 -6.90 -9.16 1.78
CA MET A 22 -5.70 -9.55 1.03
C MET A 22 -4.45 -9.59 1.93
N LEU A 23 -4.33 -8.62 2.84
CA LEU A 23 -3.22 -8.55 3.79
C LEU A 23 -3.36 -9.51 4.98
N GLY A 24 -4.55 -10.10 5.19
CA GLY A 24 -4.83 -10.98 6.33
C GLY A 24 -4.99 -10.22 7.65
N MET A 25 -5.58 -9.02 7.61
CA MET A 25 -5.75 -8.14 8.78
C MET A 25 -7.14 -7.51 8.87
N SER A 26 -7.41 -6.76 9.94
CA SER A 26 -8.67 -6.02 10.09
C SER A 26 -8.71 -4.77 9.21
N GLN A 27 -9.91 -4.39 8.76
CA GLN A 27 -10.13 -3.16 8.00
C GLN A 27 -9.68 -1.92 8.80
N THR A 28 -9.95 -1.89 10.11
CA THR A 28 -9.51 -0.79 10.97
C THR A 28 -7.98 -0.71 11.04
N GLY A 29 -7.29 -1.86 11.15
CA GLY A 29 -5.84 -1.88 11.14
C GLY A 29 -5.26 -1.33 9.83
N TYR A 30 -5.86 -1.70 8.69
CA TYR A 30 -5.46 -1.15 7.39
C TYR A 30 -5.74 0.36 7.28
N SER A 31 -6.88 0.84 7.78
CA SER A 31 -7.19 2.28 7.81
C SER A 31 -6.15 3.08 8.59
N LYS A 32 -5.58 2.52 9.67
CA LYS A 32 -4.50 3.17 10.44
C LYS A 32 -3.22 3.33 9.65
N TYR A 33 -2.96 2.46 8.67
CA TYR A 33 -1.87 2.65 7.71
C TYR A 33 -2.15 3.82 6.77
N GLU A 34 -3.36 3.91 6.21
CA GLU A 34 -3.70 5.01 5.29
C GLU A 34 -3.68 6.39 5.98
N THR A 35 -4.12 6.45 7.24
CA THR A 35 -4.08 7.71 8.01
C THR A 35 -2.66 8.03 8.49
N GLY A 36 -1.79 7.03 8.65
CA GLY A 36 -0.48 7.15 9.27
C GLY A 36 -0.54 7.17 10.79
N GLU A 37 -1.64 6.70 11.39
CA GLU A 37 -1.74 6.46 12.83
C GLU A 37 -0.80 5.33 13.27
N ASN A 38 -0.64 4.32 12.40
CA ASN A 38 0.33 3.25 12.58
C ASN A 38 1.36 3.26 11.45
N ASP A 39 2.61 2.98 11.81
CA ASP A 39 3.61 2.61 10.82
C ASP A 39 3.30 1.28 10.14
N ILE A 40 3.81 1.14 8.93
CA ILE A 40 3.56 0.00 8.07
C ILE A 40 4.71 -1.00 8.23
N PRO A 41 4.44 -2.22 8.70
CA PRO A 41 5.47 -3.25 8.76
C PRO A 41 6.07 -3.52 7.39
N THR A 42 7.39 -3.78 7.32
CA THR A 42 8.09 -4.05 6.06
C THR A 42 7.44 -5.17 5.24
N ALA A 43 6.94 -6.22 5.88
CA ALA A 43 6.22 -7.30 5.20
C ALA A 43 4.93 -6.84 4.51
N ILE A 44 4.23 -5.86 5.09
CA ILE A 44 3.03 -5.26 4.49
C ILE A 44 3.41 -4.33 3.34
N LEU A 45 4.47 -3.52 3.49
CA LEU A 45 5.01 -2.69 2.41
C LEU A 45 5.37 -3.53 1.18
N ILE A 46 6.08 -4.64 1.38
CA ILE A 46 6.44 -5.57 0.29
C ILE A 46 5.17 -6.12 -0.36
N LYS A 47 4.19 -6.64 0.40
CA LYS A 47 2.94 -7.16 -0.16
C LYS A 47 2.17 -6.12 -0.97
N LEU A 48 2.09 -4.88 -0.49
CA LEU A 48 1.43 -3.79 -1.20
C LEU A 48 2.16 -3.44 -2.50
N ALA A 49 3.49 -3.38 -2.47
CA ALA A 49 4.32 -3.17 -3.66
C ALA A 49 4.10 -4.26 -4.72
N GLU A 50 4.09 -5.53 -4.31
CA GLU A 50 3.82 -6.65 -5.22
C GLU A 50 2.39 -6.63 -5.76
N TYR A 51 1.41 -6.33 -4.91
CA TYR A 51 -0.01 -6.31 -5.26
C TYR A 51 -0.32 -5.21 -6.29
N TYR A 52 0.15 -3.99 -6.04
CA TYR A 52 -0.10 -2.83 -6.91
C TYR A 52 0.91 -2.69 -8.05
N ARG A 53 1.83 -3.66 -8.22
CA ARG A 53 2.88 -3.61 -9.24
C ARG A 53 3.64 -2.28 -9.22
N THR A 54 4.13 -1.92 -8.05
CA THR A 54 4.93 -0.71 -7.82
C THR A 54 6.09 -0.97 -6.86
N ASN A 55 6.96 0.00 -6.63
CA ASN A 55 8.07 -0.12 -5.68
C ASN A 55 7.77 0.51 -4.32
N VAL A 56 8.53 0.13 -3.29
CA VAL A 56 8.34 0.64 -1.93
C VAL A 56 8.72 2.12 -1.80
N ASP A 57 9.65 2.63 -2.62
CA ASP A 57 10.04 4.04 -2.61
C ASP A 57 8.85 4.92 -3.04
N TYR A 58 8.06 4.47 -4.01
CA TYR A 58 6.83 5.13 -4.44
C TYR A 58 5.80 5.15 -3.31
N ILE A 59 5.58 4.00 -2.65
CA ILE A 59 4.64 3.89 -1.52
C ILE A 59 5.04 4.81 -0.36
N LEU A 60 6.35 4.90 -0.08
CA LEU A 60 6.92 5.74 0.97
C LEU A 60 7.06 7.22 0.58
N GLY A 61 6.78 7.57 -0.67
CA GLY A 61 6.90 8.94 -1.17
C GLY A 61 8.34 9.42 -1.37
N LEU A 62 9.30 8.49 -1.49
CA LEU A 62 10.71 8.76 -1.78
C LEU A 62 10.96 8.99 -3.28
N THR A 63 10.00 8.62 -4.13
CA THR A 63 10.02 8.86 -5.58
C THR A 63 8.61 9.02 -6.15
N ASP A 64 8.49 9.76 -7.25
CA ASP A 64 7.27 9.82 -8.06
C ASP A 64 7.23 8.73 -9.15
N ASN A 65 8.30 7.94 -9.29
CA ASN A 65 8.40 6.86 -10.27
C ASN A 65 7.82 5.54 -9.71
N PRO A 66 6.66 5.05 -10.19
CA PRO A 66 6.04 3.85 -9.67
C PRO A 66 6.59 2.54 -10.26
N ILE A 67 7.66 2.56 -11.07
CA ILE A 67 8.17 1.37 -11.78
C ILE A 67 8.46 0.22 -10.81
N TYR A 68 7.92 -0.95 -11.14
CA TYR A 68 8.15 -2.18 -10.39
C TYR A 68 9.42 -2.89 -10.85
N TYR A 69 10.35 -3.12 -9.92
CA TYR A 69 11.68 -3.63 -10.27
C TYR A 69 11.72 -5.10 -10.72
N LYS A 70 10.69 -5.93 -10.47
CA LYS A 70 10.69 -7.33 -10.95
C LYS A 70 10.34 -7.48 -12.44
N GLU A 71 10.03 -6.38 -13.13
CA GLU A 71 9.69 -6.37 -14.56
C GLU A 71 10.80 -5.73 -15.42
N ILE A 72 11.97 -5.47 -14.82
CA ILE A 72 13.22 -5.03 -15.45
C ILE A 72 14.19 -6.20 -15.49
#